data_AF-A0A3S5A730-F1
#
_entry.id   AF-A0A3S5A730-F1
#
_cell.length_a   1.000
_cell.length_b   1.000
_cell.length_c   1.000
_cell.angle_alpha   90.00
_cell.angle_beta   90.00
_cell.angle_gamma   90.00
#
_symmetry.space_group_name_H-M   'P 1'
#
loop_
_entity.id
_entity.type
_entity.pdbx_description
1 polymer ?
#
loop_
_entity_poly.entity_id
_entity_poly.type
_entity_poly.pdbx_seq_one_letter_code
_entity_poly.pdbx_strand_id
1 'polypeptide(L)'
;MPLFIVHGQWSNWGSWSPCSRTCGIGVQSRERDCSEPAPAFGGRMCSGNAHDVRRCEVTLAGDCVPDSKFDEPSSLGLAEWTTWSAWS
;
A
#
# COMPACT_ATOMS: atom_id res chain seq x y z
N MET A 1 31.13 30.76 -21.19
CA MET A 1 30.90 29.67 -20.23
C MET A 1 30.38 28.46 -21.00
N PRO A 2 31.03 27.29 -20.95
CA PRO A 2 30.53 26.12 -21.65
C PRO A 2 29.31 25.56 -20.90
N LEU A 3 28.23 25.30 -21.64
CA LEU A 3 27.06 24.57 -21.15
C LEU A 3 27.37 23.08 -21.24
N PHE A 4 27.56 22.42 -20.11
CA PHE A 4 27.74 20.97 -20.06
C PHE A 4 26.37 20.29 -19.91
N ILE A 5 26.11 19.31 -20.75
CA ILE A 5 24.90 18.49 -20.65
C ILE A 5 24.96 17.72 -19.33
N VAL A 6 23.97 17.90 -18.47
CA VAL A 6 23.87 17.16 -17.20
C VAL A 6 22.77 16.14 -17.37
N HIS A 7 23.12 14.86 -17.46
CA HIS A 7 22.12 13.80 -17.42
C HIS A 7 21.58 13.63 -15.99
N GLY A 8 20.27 13.44 -15.88
CA GLY A 8 19.62 13.22 -14.60
C GLY A 8 20.07 11.91 -13.97
N GLN A 9 20.31 11.91 -12.66
CA GLN A 9 20.54 10.70 -11.90
C GLN A 9 19.53 10.58 -10.76
N TRP A 10 19.20 9.33 -10.44
CA TRP A 10 18.29 8.99 -9.36
C TRP A 10 18.91 9.37 -8.01
N SER A 11 18.13 10.03 -7.16
CA SER A 11 18.42 10.13 -5.74
C SER A 11 18.37 8.75 -5.09
N ASN A 12 18.88 8.70 -3.86
CA ASN A 12 18.70 7.52 -3.04
C ASN A 12 17.20 7.23 -2.85
N TRP A 13 16.87 5.94 -2.82
CA TRP A 13 15.52 5.51 -2.50
C TRP A 13 15.09 6.05 -1.13
N GLY A 14 13.88 6.59 -1.07
CA GLY A 14 13.23 6.87 0.19
C GLY A 14 13.01 5.60 1.01
N SER A 15 12.74 5.79 2.30
CA SER A 15 12.32 4.70 3.18
C SER A 15 11.04 4.06 2.64
N TRP A 16 10.92 2.74 2.83
CA TRP A 16 9.67 2.06 2.53
C TRP A 16 8.55 2.58 3.43
N SER A 17 7.37 2.75 2.83
CA SER A 17 6.13 3.00 3.55
C SER A 17 5.90 1.90 4.59
N PRO A 18 5.10 2.17 5.64
CA PRO A 18 4.56 1.08 6.45
C PRO A 18 3.82 0.07 5.54
N CYS A 19 3.79 -1.18 5.99
CA CYS A 19 3.05 -2.22 5.28
C CYS A 19 1.55 -1.86 5.29
N SER A 20 0.88 -2.05 4.15
CA SER A 20 -0.56 -1.77 4.02
C SER A 20 -1.41 -2.58 4.98
N ARG A 21 -0.90 -3.73 5.43
CA ARG A 21 -1.53 -4.57 6.45
C ARG A 21 -0.70 -4.54 7.71
N THR A 22 -1.40 -4.58 8.84
CA THR A 22 -0.79 -4.77 10.15
C THR A 22 -0.48 -6.23 10.43
N CYS A 23 -1.03 -7.18 9.66
CA CYS A 23 -0.84 -8.62 9.84
C CYS A 23 -0.86 -9.38 8.50
N GLY A 24 -0.12 -10.49 8.42
CA GLY A 24 -0.02 -11.33 7.24
C GLY A 24 0.74 -10.67 6.09
N ILE A 25 0.34 -10.96 4.84
CA ILE A 25 1.00 -10.45 3.64
C ILE A 25 0.33 -9.14 3.21
N GLY A 26 1.09 -8.05 3.22
CA GLY A 26 0.69 -6.74 2.69
C GLY A 26 1.62 -6.25 1.59
N VAL A 27 1.49 -4.97 1.26
CA VAL A 27 2.35 -4.27 0.30
C VAL A 27 2.91 -2.99 0.91
N GLN A 28 4.12 -2.63 0.52
CA GLN A 28 4.76 -1.36 0.88
C GLN A 28 5.32 -0.73 -0.39
N SER A 29 5.32 0.60 -0.44
CA SER A 29 5.84 1.37 -1.56
C SER A 29 7.01 2.26 -1.12
N ARG A 30 7.82 2.66 -2.09
CA ARG A 30 8.84 3.70 -1.90
C ARG A 30 9.00 4.50 -3.18
N GLU A 31 9.55 5.69 -3.03
CA GLU A 31 9.76 6.64 -4.12
C GLU A 31 11.21 7.11 -4.15
N ARG A 32 11.64 7.59 -5.32
CA ARG A 32 12.92 8.27 -5.56
C ARG A 32 12.73 9.35 -6.61
N ASP A 33 13.60 10.34 -6.58
CA ASP A 33 13.53 11.52 -7.45
C ASP A 33 14.69 11.53 -8.44
N CYS A 34 14.47 12.12 -9.61
CA CYS A 34 15.52 12.33 -10.60
C CYS A 34 16.23 13.68 -10.36
N SER A 35 16.88 13.82 -9.20
CA SER A 35 17.37 15.12 -8.70
C SER A 35 18.83 15.14 -8.25
N GLU A 36 19.55 14.01 -8.26
CA GLU A 36 20.91 13.90 -7.71
C GLU A 36 21.94 13.44 -8.76
N PRO A 37 22.23 14.23 -9.83
CA PRO A 37 21.77 15.59 -10.10
C PRO A 37 20.52 15.64 -11.00
N ALA A 38 19.83 16.78 -10.99
CA ALA A 38 18.73 17.05 -11.90
C ALA A 38 19.22 17.21 -13.35
N PRO A 39 18.46 16.74 -14.36
CA PRO A 39 18.82 16.91 -15.75
C PRO A 39 18.82 18.38 -16.16
N ALA A 40 19.89 18.83 -16.84
CA ALA A 40 20.02 20.21 -17.29
C ALA A 40 20.63 20.29 -18.69
N PHE A 41 20.41 21.43 -19.36
CA PHE A 41 21.01 21.78 -20.65
C PHE A 41 20.80 20.72 -21.76
N GLY A 42 19.58 20.18 -21.85
CA GLY A 42 19.23 19.11 -22.81
C GLY A 42 19.66 17.71 -22.35
N GLY A 43 20.01 17.55 -21.07
CA GLY A 43 20.24 16.27 -20.43
C GLY A 43 19.05 15.33 -20.52
N ARG A 44 19.33 14.03 -20.35
CA ARG A 44 18.31 12.99 -20.39
C ARG A 44 17.71 12.85 -19.00
N MET A 45 16.40 12.62 -18.94
CA MET A 45 15.75 12.18 -17.71
C MET A 45 16.24 10.80 -17.28
N CYS A 46 16.07 10.48 -16.01
CA CYS A 46 16.42 9.19 -15.45
C CYS A 46 15.59 8.08 -16.09
N SER A 47 16.24 6.98 -16.47
CA SER A 47 15.56 5.81 -17.02
C SER A 47 15.11 4.87 -15.89
N GLY A 48 13.90 4.34 -16.00
CA GLY A 48 13.30 3.40 -15.05
C GLY A 48 12.18 4.02 -14.20
N ASN A 49 11.71 3.26 -13.21
CA ASN A 49 10.58 3.66 -12.38
C ASN A 49 11.02 4.58 -11.22
N ALA A 50 10.25 5.63 -10.96
CA ALA A 50 10.38 6.50 -9.78
C ALA A 50 9.73 5.89 -8.53
N HIS A 51 8.78 4.96 -8.75
CA HIS A 51 8.01 4.32 -7.70
C HIS A 51 8.24 2.80 -7.73
N ASP A 52 8.42 2.20 -6.56
CA ASP A 52 8.67 0.78 -6.39
C ASP A 52 7.71 0.20 -5.34
N VAL A 53 7.22 -1.01 -5.60
CA VAL A 53 6.24 -1.69 -4.74
C VAL A 53 6.72 -3.10 -4.47
N ARG A 54 6.76 -3.49 -3.21
CA ARG A 54 7.11 -4.85 -2.81
C ARG A 54 6.12 -5.42 -1.81
N ARG A 55 6.09 -6.75 -1.75
CA ARG A 55 5.39 -7.47 -0.69
C ARG A 55 6.11 -7.27 0.64
N CYS A 56 5.34 -7.12 1.70
CA CYS A 56 5.79 -7.16 3.09
C CYS A 56 5.03 -8.26 3.81
N GLU A 57 5.71 -8.90 4.76
CA GLU A 57 5.12 -9.90 5.63
C GLU A 57 5.21 -9.38 7.06
N VAL A 58 4.05 -9.24 7.71
CA VAL A 58 3.94 -8.77 9.09
C VAL A 58 3.43 -9.92 9.94
N THR A 59 4.36 -10.59 10.61
CA THR A 59 4.05 -11.61 11.61
C THR A 59 3.64 -10.93 12.91
N LEU A 60 2.35 -10.71 13.12
CA LEU A 60 1.85 -10.41 14.47
C LEU A 60 1.75 -11.71 15.27
N ALA A 61 2.09 -11.64 16.56
CA ALA A 61 1.81 -12.71 17.51
C ALA A 61 0.30 -12.80 17.73
N GLY A 62 -0.37 -13.68 16.99
CA GLY A 62 -1.82 -13.84 17.01
C GLY A 62 -2.41 -13.52 15.64
N ASP A 63 -2.44 -14.55 14.81
CA ASP A 63 -3.36 -14.81 13.71
C ASP A 63 -3.90 -13.54 13.01
N CYS A 64 -3.32 -13.24 11.85
CA CYS A 64 -3.99 -12.38 10.88
C CYS A 64 -5.38 -12.97 10.59
N VAL A 65 -6.43 -12.43 11.21
CA VAL A 65 -7.82 -12.77 10.89
C VAL A 65 -8.13 -12.05 9.57
N PRO A 66 -8.18 -12.75 8.42
CA PRO A 66 -8.79 -12.15 7.25
C PRO A 66 -10.25 -11.90 7.59
N ASP A 67 -10.78 -10.74 7.23
CA ASP A 67 -12.20 -10.38 7.34
C ASP A 67 -13.09 -11.33 6.51
N SER A 68 -13.22 -12.59 6.93
CA SER A 68 -14.22 -13.50 6.42
C SER A 68 -15.48 -13.33 7.26
N LYS A 69 -16.31 -12.38 6.80
CA LYS A 69 -17.77 -12.32 6.93
C LYS A 69 -18.35 -12.01 8.32
N PHE A 70 -19.03 -10.87 8.40
CA PHE A 70 -20.39 -10.83 8.95
C PHE A 70 -21.24 -9.82 8.14
N ASP A 71 -21.36 -10.03 6.83
CA ASP A 71 -22.63 -9.72 6.13
C ASP A 71 -23.59 -10.87 6.45
N GLU A 72 -24.00 -10.97 7.71
CA GLU A 72 -25.18 -11.72 8.11
C GLU A 72 -25.77 -10.98 9.31
N PRO A 73 -26.94 -10.32 9.20
CA PRO A 73 -27.66 -9.85 10.36
C PRO A 73 -28.28 -11.08 11.05
N SER A 74 -27.50 -11.82 11.81
CA SER A 74 -27.98 -12.99 12.54
C SER A 74 -27.25 -13.19 13.86
N SER A 75 -27.02 -12.12 14.63
CA SER A 75 -26.97 -12.20 16.11
C SER A 75 -26.54 -10.89 16.78
N LEU A 76 -27.26 -9.80 16.54
CA LEU A 76 -27.53 -8.88 17.66
C LEU A 76 -28.91 -9.24 18.19
N GLY A 77 -28.93 -10.27 19.03
CA GLY A 77 -30.08 -10.52 19.87
C GLY A 77 -30.15 -9.42 20.92
N LEU A 78 -31.05 -8.46 20.74
CA LEU A 78 -31.88 -7.93 21.82
C LEU A 78 -33.25 -7.48 21.27
N ALA A 79 -34.29 -7.99 21.92
CA ALA A 79 -35.71 -7.65 21.86
C ALA A 79 -36.45 -8.04 20.56
N GLU A 80 -37.12 -9.19 20.53
CA GLU A 80 -38.53 -9.41 20.97
C GLU A 80 -39.56 -8.79 20.02
N TRP A 81 -40.70 -9.48 19.88
CA TRP A 81 -41.97 -9.08 19.23
C TRP A 81 -42.06 -8.98 17.69
N THR A 82 -41.87 -10.05 16.92
CA THR A 82 -42.76 -10.31 15.76
C THR A 82 -43.07 -11.80 15.61
N THR A 83 -43.94 -12.26 16.50
CA THR A 83 -44.97 -13.29 16.26
C THR A 83 -45.73 -12.98 14.95
N TRP A 84 -46.21 -13.91 14.11
CA TRP A 84 -47.06 -15.06 14.40
C TRP A 84 -47.01 -16.10 13.25
N SER A 85 -47.12 -17.38 13.64
CA SER A 85 -47.85 -18.48 12.97
C SER A 85 -47.52 -18.92 11.55
N ALA A 86 -47.08 -20.18 11.40
CA ALA A 86 -47.58 -21.10 10.37
C ALA A 86 -47.14 -22.55 10.66
N TRP A 87 -47.92 -23.26 11.49
CA TRP A 87 -47.96 -24.73 11.43
C TRP A 87 -49.29 -25.09 10.77
N SER A 88 -49.24 -25.89 9.70
CA SER A 88 -50.36 -26.57 9.06
C SER A 88 -49.86 -27.94 8.65
#